data_AF-A0A1V4QV99-F1
#
_entry.id   AF-A0A1V4QV99-F1
#
_cell.length_a   1.000
_cell.length_b   1.000
_cell.length_c   1.000
_cell.angle_alpha   90.00
_cell.angle_beta   90.00
_cell.angle_gamma   90.00
#
_symmetry.space_group_name_H-M   'P 1'
#
loop_
_entity.id
_entity.type
_entity.pdbx_description
1 polymer ?
#
loop_
_entity_poly.entity_id
_entity_poly.type
_entity_poly.pdbx_seq_one_letter_code
_entity_poly.pdbx_strand_id
1 'polypeptide(L)' 'MLLEHVGEVECVMFPGIGLGEDWRFEAEDIVGQALLVGGECVHLSVFPSSEASSPVGRGGRIAPPSRRRRRRTGPTDEVL' A
#
# COMPACT_ATOMS: atom_id res chain seq x y z
N MET A 1 -6.38 -20.97 -1.67
CA MET A 1 -5.17 -20.11 -1.87
C MET A 1 -5.57 -18.64 -1.74
N LEU A 2 -4.63 -17.72 -1.45
CA LEU A 2 -4.93 -16.28 -1.31
C LEU A 2 -5.69 -15.71 -2.52
N LEU A 3 -5.33 -16.12 -3.74
CA LEU A 3 -5.98 -15.63 -4.96
C LEU A 3 -7.41 -16.14 -5.12
N GLU A 4 -7.71 -17.35 -4.67
CA GLU A 4 -9.08 -17.89 -4.66
C GLU A 4 -9.95 -17.10 -3.68
N HIS A 5 -9.43 -16.81 -2.48
CA HIS A 5 -10.11 -15.99 -1.47
C HIS A 5 -10.44 -14.59 -2.00
N VAL A 6 -9.47 -13.93 -2.65
CA VAL A 6 -9.69 -12.63 -3.31
C VAL A 6 -10.81 -12.70 -4.37
N GLY A 7 -10.92 -13.82 -5.09
CA GLY A 7 -11.95 -14.05 -6.10
C GLY A 7 -13.37 -14.20 -5.52
N GLU A 8 -13.51 -14.41 -4.22
CA GLU A 8 -14.79 -14.56 -3.53
C GLU A 8 -15.26 -13.27 -2.82
N VAL A 9 -14.40 -12.24 -2.73
CA VAL A 9 -14.74 -10.98 -2.05
C VAL A 9 -15.63 -10.08 -2.92
N GLU A 10 -16.68 -9.54 -2.33
CA GLU A 10 -17.53 -8.54 -3.00
C GLU A 10 -16.73 -7.27 -3.33
N CYS A 11 -16.87 -6.82 -4.57
CA CYS A 11 -16.20 -5.63 -5.08
C CYS A 11 -17.18 -4.46 -5.23
N VAL A 12 -16.74 -3.27 -4.81
CA VAL A 12 -17.40 -2.00 -5.12
C VAL A 12 -16.68 -1.36 -6.30
N MET A 13 -17.44 -1.03 -7.34
CA MET A 13 -16.92 -0.48 -8.59
C MET A 13 -17.03 1.03 -8.61
N PHE A 14 -15.95 1.70 -9.00
CA PHE A 14 -15.89 3.14 -9.20
C PHE A 14 -15.40 3.46 -10.62
N PRO A 15 -15.85 4.57 -11.23
CA PRO A 15 -15.25 5.05 -12.46
C PRO A 15 -13.77 5.34 -12.26
N GLY A 16 -12.91 4.75 -13.10
CA GLY A 16 -11.50 5.07 -13.12
C GLY A 16 -11.26 6.50 -13.60
N ILE A 17 -10.15 7.11 -13.16
CA ILE A 17 -9.70 8.38 -13.74
C ILE A 17 -8.97 8.08 -15.05
N GLY A 18 -9.59 8.47 -16.16
CA GLY A 18 -9.05 8.27 -17.51
C GLY A 18 -9.57 6.99 -18.15
N LEU A 19 -9.07 5.83 -17.74
CA LEU A 19 -9.43 4.54 -18.32
C LEU A 19 -9.95 3.57 -17.27
N GLY A 20 -10.95 2.79 -17.67
CA GLY A 20 -11.35 1.61 -16.94
C GLY A 20 -12.17 1.86 -15.68
N GLU A 21 -12.18 0.85 -14.82
CA GLU A 21 -12.92 0.79 -13.56
C GLU A 21 -11.96 0.52 -12.42
N ASP A 22 -12.10 1.29 -11.34
CA ASP A 22 -11.41 1.07 -10.07
C ASP A 22 -12.29 0.19 -9.20
N TRP A 23 -11.94 -1.08 -9.07
CA TRP A 23 -12.62 -2.02 -8.19
C TRP A 23 -11.94 -1.99 -6.82
N ARG A 24 -12.72 -1.84 -5.77
CA ARG A 24 -12.24 -1.87 -4.38
C ARG A 24 -12.95 -2.98 -3.62
N PHE A 25 -12.19 -3.69 -2.80
CA PHE A 25 -12.74 -4.78 -2.01
C PHE A 25 -12.07 -4.81 -0.64
N GLU A 26 -12.86 -5.21 0.34
CA GLU A 26 -12.47 -5.30 1.74
C GLU A 26 -13.17 -6.49 2.37
N ALA A 27 -12.41 -7.31 3.08
CA ALA A 27 -12.86 -8.42 3.90
C ALA A 27 -12.18 -8.32 5.26
N GLU A 28 -12.51 -9.23 6.18
CA GLU A 28 -11.95 -9.24 7.53
C GLU A 28 -10.41 -9.28 7.55
N ASP A 29 -9.81 -10.06 6.65
CA ASP A 29 -8.37 -10.37 6.63
C ASP A 29 -7.60 -9.70 5.49
N ILE A 30 -8.29 -9.14 4.49
CA ILE A 30 -7.68 -8.52 3.32
C ILE A 30 -8.36 -7.22 2.90
N VAL A 31 -7.55 -6.30 2.38
CA VAL A 31 -8.00 -5.08 1.72
C VAL A 31 -7.24 -4.93 0.40
N GLY A 32 -7.93 -4.48 -0.64
CA GLY A 32 -7.31 -4.36 -1.94
C GLY A 32 -8.09 -3.56 -2.96
N GLN A 33 -7.47 -3.50 -4.14
CA GLN A 33 -8.00 -2.79 -5.28
C GLN A 33 -7.53 -3.46 -6.58
N ALA A 34 -8.36 -3.35 -7.61
CA ALA A 34 -8.05 -3.82 -8.96
C ALA A 34 -8.42 -2.75 -10.00
N LEU A 35 -7.57 -2.58 -11.01
CA LEU A 35 -7.87 -1.76 -12.17
C LEU A 35 -8.31 -2.68 -13.32
N LEU A 36 -9.50 -2.43 -13.86
CA LEU A 36 -10.01 -3.14 -15.01
C LEU A 36 -10.06 -2.22 -16.23
N VAL A 37 -9.62 -2.71 -17.39
CA VAL A 37 -9.73 -2.01 -18.67
C VAL A 37 -10.33 -2.97 -19.69
N GLY A 38 -11.47 -2.61 -20.28
CA GLY A 38 -12.14 -3.49 -21.26
C GLY A 38 -12.63 -4.82 -20.68
N GLY A 39 -12.90 -4.87 -19.37
CA GLY A 39 -13.28 -6.10 -18.66
C GLY A 39 -12.10 -6.98 -18.23
N GLU A 40 -10.87 -6.59 -18.54
CA GLU A 40 -9.67 -7.32 -18.11
C GLU A 40 -9.02 -6.65 -16.89
N CYS A 41 -8.68 -7.43 -15.87
CA CYS A 41 -7.91 -6.96 -14.72
C CYS A 41 -6.44 -6.78 -15.13
N VAL A 42 -5.99 -5.52 -15.23
CA VAL A 42 -4.62 -5.19 -15.65
C VAL A 42 -3.69 -4.90 -14.47
N HIS A 43 -4.25 -4.65 -13.28
CA HIS A 43 -3.49 -4.44 -12.07
C HIS A 43 -4.31 -4.87 -10.85
N LEU A 44 -3.69 -5.63 -9.93
CA LEU A 44 -4.29 -6.10 -8.69
C LEU A 44 -3.32 -5.84 -7.53
N SER A 45 -3.82 -5.25 -6.46
CA SER A 45 -3.09 -5.05 -5.20
C SER A 45 -3.91 -5.57 -4.03
N VAL A 46 -3.31 -6.46 -3.24
CA VAL A 46 -3.94 -7.11 -2.09
C VAL A 46 -3.00 -7.01 -0.90
N PHE A 47 -3.52 -6.57 0.24
CA PHE A 47 -2.78 -6.42 1.48
C PHE A 47 -3.56 -7.08 2.62
N PRO A 48 -2.88 -7.62 3.65
CA PRO A 48 -3.55 -8.00 4.88
C PRO A 48 -4.27 -6.79 5.51
N SER A 49 -5.47 -7.00 6.03
CA SER A 49 -6.19 -5.99 6.79
C SER A 49 -5.50 -5.71 8.14
N SER A 50 -5.62 -4.48 8.65
CA SER A 50 -4.92 -4.03 9.86
C SER A 50 -5.36 -4.76 11.14
N GLU A 51 -6.58 -5.29 11.15
CA GLU A 51 -7.09 -6.10 12.27
C GLU A 51 -6.39 -7.47 12.34
N ALA A 52 -6.09 -8.07 11.19
CA ALA A 52 -5.36 -9.34 11.10
C ALA A 52 -3.84 -9.19 11.34
N SER A 53 -3.30 -7.97 11.33
CA SER A 53 -1.84 -7.70 11.26
C SER A 53 -1.29 -6.88 12.43
N SER A 54 -1.81 -7.05 13.64
CA SER A 54 -1.25 -6.41 14.84
C SER A 54 -0.46 -7.37 15.75
N PRO A 55 0.88 -7.37 15.69
CA PRO A 55 1.69 -7.28 16.89
C PRO A 55 1.93 -5.80 17.20
N VAL A 56 1.56 -5.37 18.40
CA VAL A 56 1.83 -4.04 18.97
C VAL A 56 3.31 -3.68 18.81
N GLY A 57 3.67 -3.00 17.73
CA GLY A 57 5.06 -2.78 17.35
C GLY A 57 5.23 -1.45 16.64
N ARG A 58 5.29 -0.37 17.43
CA ARG A 58 5.68 1.00 17.03
C ARG A 58 5.29 1.36 15.59
N GLY A 59 4.06 1.84 15.42
CA GLY A 59 3.68 2.62 14.25
C GLY A 59 4.78 3.65 13.97
N GLY A 60 5.45 3.49 12.83
CA GLY A 60 6.53 4.34 12.37
C GLY A 60 5.96 5.71 12.06
N ARG A 61 5.80 6.54 13.09
CA ARG A 61 5.43 7.95 12.92
C ARG A 61 6.41 8.54 11.91
N ILE A 62 5.89 9.19 10.88
CA ILE A 62 6.70 9.97 9.95
C ILE A 62 7.62 10.85 10.80
N ALA A 63 8.92 10.63 10.69
CA ALA A 63 9.88 11.34 11.52
C ALA A 63 9.77 12.85 11.22
N PRO A 64 9.67 13.71 12.24
CA PRO A 64 9.55 15.14 12.04
C PRO A 64 10.76 15.69 11.27
N PRO A 65 10.60 16.76 10.46
CA PRO A 65 11.69 17.34 9.67
C PRO A 65 12.94 17.69 10.49
N SER A 66 12.76 18.09 11.76
CA SER A 66 13.84 18.41 12.70
C SER A 66 14.80 17.23 12.97
N ARG A 67 14.33 15.98 12.81
CA ARG A 67 15.15 14.77 12.96
C ARG A 67 15.95 14.40 11.70
N ARG A 68 15.71 15.05 10.55
CA ARG A 68 16.43 14.74 9.29
C ARG A 68 17.84 15.35 9.21
N ARG A 69 18.15 16.39 9.97
CA ARG A 69 19.41 17.18 9.81
C ARG A 69 20.69 16.51 10.38
N ARG A 70 20.59 15.41 11.13
CA ARG A 70 21.76 14.82 11.82
C ARG A 70 22.67 13.92 10.97
N ARG A 71 22.46 13.79 9.65
CA ARG A 71 23.29 12.95 8.76
C ARG A 71 24.14 13.74 7.74
N ARG A 72 24.58 14.96 8.06
CA ARG A 72 25.60 15.69 7.27
C ARG A 72 26.83 16.10 8.11
N THR A 73 27.44 15.13 8.77
CA THR A 73 28.85 15.21 9.16
C THR A 73 29.55 13.98 8.60
N GLY A 74 29.82 14.04 7.30
CA GLY A 74 30.93 13.28 6.71
C GLY A 74 32.25 13.96 7.12
N PRO A 75 33.37 13.21 7.11
CA PRO A 75 34.64 13.71 7.62
C PRO A 75 35.08 14.93 6.83
N THR A 76 35.55 15.95 7.53
CA THR A 76 36.32 17.06 6.96
C THR A 76 37.54 16.46 6.26
N ASP A 77 37.59 16.57 4.93
CA ASP A 77 38.84 16.43 4.18
C ASP A 77 39.80 17.52 4.69
N GLU A 78 40.82 17.09 5.43
CA GLU A 78 42.00 17.91 5.67
C GLU A 78 42.84 17.90 4.40
N VAL A 79 42.94 19.06 3.77
CA VAL A 79 43.92 19.37 2.73
C VAL A 79 45.26 19.59 3.41
N LEU A 80 46.20 18.66 3.20
CA LEU A 80 47.65 18.91 3.08
C LEU A 80 48.28 17.86 2.16
#